data_AF-A0A3M1K436-F1
#
_entry.id   AF-A0A3M1K436-F1
#
_cell.length_a   1.000
_cell.length_b   1.000
_cell.length_c   1.000
_cell.angle_alpha   90.00
_cell.angle_beta   90.00
_cell.angle_gamma   90.00
#
_symmetry.space_group_name_H-M   'P 1'
#
loop_
_entity.id
_entity.type
_entity.pdbx_description
1 polymer ?
#
loop_
_entity_poly.entity_id
_entity_poly.type
_entity_poly.pdbx_seq_one_letter_code
_entity_poly.pdbx_strand_id
1 'polypeptide(L)'
;AHDLPHRFEHCLEVQLPFLQRVLTDFSVVPVVVGETPAEEVAAIIQRVWGAAGTLLIVSSDLSHYHGYEVARQRDRQTADAILGLEPRLTGEDACGCYAVNGLLLFAREHGKRAELLCLKNSGDTAGDKSRVVGYGAFAFFDAT
;
A
#
# COMPACT_ATOMS: atom_id res chain seq x y z
N ALA A 1 -10.47 14.93 -21.82
CA ALA A 1 -9.11 15.12 -22.36
C ALA A 1 -8.02 14.95 -21.28
N HIS A 2 -8.24 14.13 -20.24
CA HIS A 2 -7.30 13.96 -19.12
C HIS A 2 -7.07 12.47 -18.78
N ASP A 3 -6.90 11.61 -19.79
CA ASP A 3 -6.65 10.17 -19.60
C ASP A 3 -5.16 9.79 -19.63
N LEU A 4 -4.25 10.75 -19.81
CA LEU A 4 -2.84 10.45 -20.08
C LEU A 4 -2.07 9.85 -18.88
N PRO A 5 -2.26 10.28 -17.61
CA PRO A 5 -1.51 9.72 -16.49
C PRO A 5 -1.96 8.30 -16.09
N HIS A 6 -3.24 7.96 -16.32
CA HIS A 6 -3.84 6.70 -15.88
C HIS A 6 -3.69 5.55 -16.88
N ARG A 7 -3.37 5.87 -18.15
CA ARG A 7 -3.41 4.90 -19.27
C ARG A 7 -2.44 3.72 -19.13
N PHE A 8 -1.38 3.88 -18.34
CA PHE A 8 -0.37 2.84 -18.09
C PHE A 8 -0.35 2.39 -16.62
N GLU A 9 -1.30 2.88 -15.81
CA GLU A 9 -1.34 2.58 -14.39
C GLU A 9 -2.46 1.59 -14.06
N HIS A 10 -2.08 0.41 -13.58
CA HIS A 10 -2.99 -0.73 -13.44
C HIS A 10 -3.46 -0.96 -11.99
N CYS A 11 -2.95 -0.24 -10.99
CA CYS A 11 -3.33 -0.49 -9.59
C CYS A 11 -4.84 -0.35 -9.33
N LEU A 12 -5.49 0.63 -9.98
CA LEU A 12 -6.94 0.83 -9.86
C LEU A 12 -7.73 -0.29 -10.54
N GLU A 13 -7.24 -0.80 -11.67
CA GLU A 13 -7.87 -1.91 -12.41
C GLU A 13 -7.80 -3.24 -11.64
N VAL A 14 -6.82 -3.38 -10.73
CA VAL A 14 -6.67 -4.54 -9.84
C VAL A 14 -7.57 -4.42 -8.60
N GLN A 15 -7.68 -3.24 -7.99
CA GLN A 15 -8.46 -3.05 -6.76
C GLN A 15 -9.97 -2.96 -7.00
N LEU A 16 -10.39 -2.32 -8.10
CA LEU A 16 -11.81 -2.04 -8.34
C LEU A 16 -12.69 -3.31 -8.43
N PRO A 17 -12.28 -4.40 -9.12
CA PRO A 17 -13.06 -5.64 -9.16
C PRO A 17 -13.25 -6.27 -7.78
N PHE A 18 -12.23 -6.21 -6.92
CA PHE A 18 -12.32 -6.70 -5.54
C PHE A 18 -13.33 -5.88 -4.74
N LEU A 19 -13.25 -4.55 -4.84
CA LEU A 19 -14.18 -3.64 -4.14
C LEU A 19 -15.63 -3.82 -4.61
N GLN A 20 -15.86 -3.94 -5.92
CA GLN A 20 -17.19 -4.23 -6.48
C GLN A 20 -17.77 -5.58 -6.03
N ARG A 21 -16.92 -6.52 -5.59
CA ARG A 21 -17.36 -7.81 -5.08
C ARG A 21 -17.74 -7.77 -3.61
N VAL A 22 -17.07 -6.93 -2.81
CA VAL A 22 -17.23 -6.90 -1.35
C VAL A 22 -18.07 -5.72 -0.85
N LEU A 23 -18.21 -4.66 -1.64
CA LEU A 23 -19.02 -3.47 -1.36
C LEU A 23 -20.17 -3.35 -2.35
N THR A 24 -21.33 -2.84 -1.89
CA THR A 24 -22.54 -2.73 -2.71
C THR A 24 -22.69 -1.34 -3.33
N ASP A 25 -22.61 -0.28 -2.52
CA ASP A 25 -22.78 1.12 -2.93
C ASP A 25 -21.59 1.95 -2.45
N PHE A 26 -20.73 2.38 -3.36
CA PHE A 26 -19.57 3.22 -3.03
C PHE A 26 -19.20 4.14 -4.19
N SER A 27 -18.54 5.25 -3.84
CA SER A 27 -17.89 6.15 -4.78
C SER A 27 -16.38 6.02 -4.62
N VAL A 28 -15.63 6.22 -5.70
CA VAL A 28 -14.16 6.16 -5.69
C VAL A 28 -13.59 7.51 -6.06
N VAL A 29 -12.58 7.94 -5.29
CA VAL A 29 -11.72 9.07 -5.64
C VAL A 29 -10.33 8.51 -5.93
N PRO A 30 -9.95 8.34 -7.21
CA PRO A 30 -8.62 7.84 -7.55
C PRO A 30 -7.57 8.92 -7.33
N VAL A 31 -6.46 8.56 -6.68
CA VAL A 31 -5.29 9.43 -6.49
C VAL A 31 -4.06 8.68 -6.97
N VAL A 32 -3.34 9.27 -7.93
CA VAL A 32 -2.05 8.75 -8.39
C VAL A 32 -0.95 9.53 -7.67
N VAL A 33 -0.05 8.80 -7.02
CA VAL A 33 1.08 9.36 -6.28
C VAL A 33 2.36 9.01 -7.02
N GLY A 34 3.09 10.04 -7.46
CA GLY A 34 4.42 9.90 -8.03
C GLY A 34 5.51 10.05 -6.97
N GLU A 35 6.70 10.48 -7.38
CA GLU A 35 7.74 10.91 -6.44
C GLU A 35 7.25 12.13 -5.67
N THR A 36 6.87 11.94 -4.40
CA THR A 36 6.21 12.97 -3.60
C THR A 36 6.62 12.83 -2.13
N PRO A 37 6.98 13.93 -1.44
CA PRO A 37 7.29 13.89 -0.01
C PRO A 37 6.14 13.31 0.82
N ALA A 38 6.47 12.60 1.89
CA ALA A 38 5.46 11.96 2.74
C ALA A 38 4.48 12.97 3.34
N GLU A 39 4.95 14.17 3.66
CA GLU A 39 4.18 15.28 4.21
C GLU A 39 3.08 15.76 3.25
N GLU A 40 3.37 15.83 1.94
CA GLU A 40 2.40 16.24 0.93
C GLU A 40 1.31 15.17 0.75
N VAL A 41 1.71 13.90 0.72
CA VAL A 41 0.75 12.78 0.65
C VAL A 41 -0.11 12.74 1.92
N ALA A 42 0.48 12.90 3.11
CA ALA A 42 -0.24 12.95 4.38
C ALA A 42 -1.24 14.11 4.42
N ALA A 43 -0.86 15.29 3.90
CA ALA A 43 -1.76 16.44 3.81
C ALA A 43 -2.95 16.19 2.85
N ILE A 44 -2.73 15.46 1.75
CA ILE A 44 -3.83 15.03 0.87
C ILE A 44 -4.76 14.07 1.62
N ILE A 45 -4.20 13.06 2.30
CA ILE A 45 -4.98 12.10 3.11
C ILE A 45 -5.82 12.87 4.14
N GLN A 46 -5.22 13.81 4.86
CA GLN A 46 -5.92 14.65 5.85
C GLN A 46 -7.15 15.36 5.27
N ARG A 47 -7.06 15.79 4.00
CA ARG A 47 -8.08 16.60 3.35
C ARG A 47 -9.25 15.77 2.84
N VAL A 48 -9.04 14.48 2.57
CA VAL A 48 -10.07 13.54 2.08
C VAL A 48 -10.59 12.61 3.19
N TRP A 49 -9.83 12.45 4.27
CA TRP A 49 -10.19 11.65 5.42
C TRP A 49 -11.16 12.39 6.35
N GLY A 50 -12.01 11.65 7.07
CA GLY A 50 -12.87 12.20 8.14
C GLY A 50 -14.37 12.24 7.84
N ALA A 51 -14.81 11.96 6.60
CA ALA A 51 -16.21 11.66 6.36
C ALA A 51 -16.54 10.25 6.88
N ALA A 52 -17.68 10.11 7.55
CA ALA A 52 -18.15 8.80 8.01
C ALA A 52 -18.35 7.87 6.80
N GLY A 53 -17.78 6.65 6.88
CA GLY A 53 -17.84 5.67 5.79
C GLY A 53 -16.71 5.79 4.75
N THR A 54 -15.72 6.67 4.93
CA THR A 54 -14.53 6.70 4.06
C THR A 54 -13.58 5.55 4.39
N LEU A 55 -13.20 4.78 3.36
CA LEU A 55 -12.11 3.80 3.42
C LEU A 55 -10.93 4.31 2.58
N LEU A 56 -9.75 4.38 3.18
CA LEU A 56 -8.51 4.69 2.49
C LEU A 56 -7.82 3.39 2.08
N ILE A 57 -7.43 3.29 0.81
CA ILE A 57 -6.71 2.14 0.26
C ILE A 57 -5.44 2.66 -0.39
N VAL A 58 -4.31 2.13 0.06
CA VAL A 58 -3.00 2.34 -0.58
C VAL A 58 -2.58 1.01 -1.21
N SER A 59 -2.34 1.04 -2.53
CA SER A 59 -1.96 -0.14 -3.30
C SER A 59 -0.45 -0.15 -3.54
N SER A 60 0.22 -1.25 -3.21
CA SER A 60 1.63 -1.47 -3.50
C SER A 60 1.96 -2.96 -3.42
N ASP A 61 2.85 -3.41 -4.30
CA ASP A 61 3.63 -4.62 -4.08
C ASP A 61 4.85 -4.30 -3.17
N LEU A 62 5.49 -5.34 -2.63
CA LEU A 62 6.71 -5.23 -1.82
C LEU A 62 7.95 -5.47 -2.71
N SER A 63 8.86 -6.36 -2.29
CA SER A 63 10.11 -6.58 -3.01
C SER A 63 9.92 -7.30 -4.35
N HIS A 64 10.77 -6.99 -5.34
CA HIS A 64 10.67 -7.50 -6.70
C HIS A 64 11.89 -8.34 -7.11
N TYR A 65 11.64 -9.49 -7.74
CA TYR A 65 12.59 -10.31 -8.49
C TYR A 65 13.78 -10.87 -7.69
N HIS A 66 13.67 -10.96 -6.37
CA HIS A 66 14.64 -11.67 -5.54
C HIS A 66 14.34 -13.16 -5.46
N GLY A 67 15.35 -13.95 -5.09
CA GLY A 67 15.13 -15.34 -4.67
C GLY A 67 14.27 -15.41 -3.41
N TYR A 68 13.51 -16.49 -3.27
CA TYR A 68 12.46 -16.64 -2.25
C TYR A 68 12.88 -16.26 -0.81
N GLU A 69 14.03 -16.71 -0.32
CA GLU A 69 14.46 -16.39 1.06
C GLU A 69 14.88 -14.93 1.22
N VAL A 70 15.51 -14.33 0.20
CA VAL A 70 15.87 -12.91 0.21
C VAL A 70 14.63 -12.04 0.18
N ALA A 71 13.65 -12.39 -0.66
CA ALA A 71 12.35 -11.72 -0.70
C ALA A 71 11.67 -11.78 0.66
N ARG A 72 11.57 -12.97 1.28
CA ARG A 72 10.97 -13.12 2.62
C ARG A 72 11.64 -12.26 3.68
N GLN A 73 12.97 -12.15 3.67
CA GLN A 73 13.70 -11.33 4.62
C GLN A 73 13.43 -9.84 4.39
N ARG A 74 13.52 -9.37 3.13
CA ARG A 74 13.25 -7.96 2.78
C ARG A 74 11.80 -7.58 3.06
N ASP A 75 10.84 -8.38 2.61
CA ASP A 75 9.42 -8.15 2.84
C ASP A 75 9.07 -8.12 4.33
N ARG A 76 9.76 -8.93 5.16
CA ARG A 76 9.62 -8.86 6.62
C ARG A 76 10.11 -7.54 7.17
N GLN A 77 11.27 -7.05 6.74
CA GLN A 77 11.82 -5.76 7.16
C GLN A 77 10.90 -4.60 6.75
N THR A 78 10.37 -4.64 5.53
CA THR A 78 9.37 -3.68 5.07
C THR A 78 8.10 -3.72 5.93
N ALA A 79 7.59 -4.93 6.21
CA ALA A 79 6.42 -5.11 7.06
C ALA A 79 6.65 -4.59 8.49
N ASP A 80 7.83 -4.84 9.07
CA ASP A 80 8.17 -4.36 10.41
C ASP A 80 8.26 -2.82 10.45
N ALA A 81 8.78 -2.18 9.39
CA ALA A 81 8.78 -0.72 9.25
C ALA A 81 7.36 -0.14 9.12
N ILE A 82 6.47 -0.82 8.37
CA ILE A 82 5.05 -0.45 8.27
C ILE A 82 4.36 -0.57 9.64
N LEU A 83 4.60 -1.66 10.36
CA LEU A 83 4.06 -1.88 11.71
C LEU A 83 4.57 -0.84 12.72
N GLY A 84 5.81 -0.40 12.58
CA GLY A 84 6.43 0.68 13.36
C GLY A 84 6.04 2.09 12.94
N LEU A 85 5.21 2.25 11.89
CA LEU A 85 4.84 3.55 11.30
C LEU A 85 6.06 4.39 10.91
N GLU A 86 7.03 3.78 10.24
CA GLU A 86 8.30 4.38 9.87
C GLU A 86 8.30 4.83 8.39
N PRO A 87 8.04 6.12 8.08
CA PRO A 87 7.84 6.61 6.71
C PRO A 87 9.18 6.80 5.95
N ARG A 88 9.95 5.73 5.81
CA ARG A 88 11.30 5.73 5.21
C ARG A 88 11.47 4.71 4.08
N LEU A 89 10.38 4.12 3.60
CA LEU A 89 10.43 3.09 2.56
C LEU A 89 10.94 3.68 1.25
N THR A 90 11.68 2.87 0.51
CA THR A 90 12.21 3.20 -0.81
C THR A 90 11.49 2.39 -1.90
N GLY A 91 11.72 2.74 -3.16
CA GLY A 91 11.16 1.99 -4.30
C GLY A 91 11.64 0.53 -4.40
N GLU A 92 12.72 0.17 -3.70
CA GLU A 92 13.15 -1.24 -3.58
C GLU A 92 12.34 -2.03 -2.54
N ASP A 93 11.79 -1.33 -1.54
CA ASP A 93 11.04 -1.95 -0.45
C ASP A 93 9.58 -2.17 -0.84
N ALA A 94 9.01 -1.20 -1.56
CA ALA A 94 7.64 -1.20 -2.04
C ALA A 94 7.49 -0.28 -3.27
N CYS A 95 6.82 -0.73 -4.32
CA CYS A 95 6.69 0.07 -5.55
C CYS A 95 5.88 1.37 -5.34
N GLY A 96 4.93 1.37 -4.40
CA GLY A 96 4.12 2.50 -3.98
C GLY A 96 4.68 3.22 -2.75
N CYS A 97 6.01 3.20 -2.54
CA CYS A 97 6.65 3.71 -1.31
C CYS A 97 6.24 5.13 -0.93
N TYR A 98 6.05 6.05 -1.89
CA TYR A 98 5.63 7.42 -1.60
C TYR A 98 4.23 7.49 -0.99
N ALA A 99 3.27 6.73 -1.54
CA ALA A 99 1.92 6.64 -0.99
C ALA A 99 1.92 5.98 0.39
N VAL A 100 2.69 4.89 0.55
CA VAL A 100 2.84 4.19 1.83
C VAL A 100 3.46 5.10 2.87
N ASN A 101 4.56 5.79 2.58
CA ASN A 101 5.22 6.71 3.52
C ASN A 101 4.29 7.83 3.97
N GLY A 102 3.48 8.39 3.05
CA GLY A 102 2.45 9.36 3.41
C GLY A 102 1.40 8.80 4.36
N LEU A 103 0.92 7.58 4.11
CA LEU A 103 0.02 6.86 5.01
C LEU A 103 0.64 6.62 6.38
N LEU A 104 1.90 6.17 6.45
CA LEU A 104 2.59 5.91 7.71
C LEU A 104 2.77 7.19 8.53
N LEU A 105 3.13 8.30 7.88
CA LEU A 105 3.23 9.61 8.53
C LEU A 105 1.86 10.05 9.08
N PHE A 106 0.82 10.03 8.25
CA PHE A 106 -0.54 10.35 8.66
C PHE A 106 -1.01 9.48 9.84
N ALA A 107 -0.80 8.17 9.76
CA ALA A 107 -1.18 7.20 10.78
C ALA A 107 -0.50 7.51 12.12
N ARG A 108 0.80 7.84 12.09
CA ARG A 108 1.57 8.20 13.28
C ARG A 108 1.05 9.48 13.94
N GLU A 109 0.75 10.51 13.14
CA GLU A 109 0.23 11.79 13.64
C GLU A 109 -1.19 11.69 14.22
N HIS A 110 -1.97 10.71 13.76
CA HIS A 110 -3.35 10.49 14.19
C HIS A 110 -3.51 9.35 15.19
N GLY A 111 -2.41 8.88 15.79
CA GLY A 111 -2.44 7.82 16.81
C GLY A 111 -3.10 6.54 16.31
N LYS A 112 -2.87 6.18 15.03
CA LYS A 112 -3.33 4.91 14.47
C LYS A 112 -2.35 3.79 14.83
N ARG A 113 -2.82 2.56 14.76
CA ARG A 113 -1.99 1.34 14.87
C ARG A 113 -2.14 0.51 13.60
N ALA A 114 -1.05 -0.09 13.15
CA ALA A 114 -1.03 -1.00 12.02
C ALA A 114 -1.09 -2.46 12.50
N GLU A 115 -1.81 -3.30 11.76
CA GLU A 115 -1.81 -4.75 11.91
C GLU A 115 -1.45 -5.42 10.59
N LEU A 116 -0.57 -6.43 10.65
CA LEU A 116 -0.24 -7.27 9.51
C LEU A 116 -1.27 -8.40 9.41
N LEU A 117 -2.04 -8.42 8.32
CA LEU A 117 -3.05 -9.45 8.06
C LEU A 117 -2.44 -10.65 7.32
N CYS A 118 -1.58 -10.37 6.34
CA CYS A 118 -0.94 -11.40 5.53
C CYS A 118 0.39 -10.92 4.96
N LEU A 119 1.38 -11.81 4.90
CA LEU A 119 2.64 -11.58 4.19
C LEU A 119 3.00 -12.84 3.40
N LYS A 120 3.06 -12.70 2.09
CA LYS A 120 3.28 -13.80 1.13
C LYS A 120 4.10 -13.31 -0.06
N ASN A 121 4.56 -14.23 -0.90
CA ASN A 121 5.12 -13.89 -2.20
C ASN A 121 4.58 -14.83 -3.29
N SER A 122 4.84 -14.51 -4.56
CA SER A 122 4.37 -15.31 -5.70
C SER A 122 4.82 -16.78 -5.66
N GLY A 123 5.95 -17.09 -5.01
CA GLY A 123 6.46 -18.45 -4.79
C GLY A 123 5.76 -19.24 -3.69
N ASP A 124 4.83 -18.64 -2.94
CA ASP A 124 3.94 -19.35 -1.99
C ASP A 124 2.79 -20.08 -2.68
N THR A 125 2.62 -19.85 -3.99
CA THR A 125 1.71 -20.62 -4.85
C THR A 125 2.50 -21.70 -5.62
N ALA A 126 2.06 -22.11 -6.81
CA ALA A 126 2.78 -23.07 -7.67
C ALA A 126 3.95 -22.43 -8.46
N GLY A 127 4.39 -21.23 -8.09
CA GLY A 127 5.32 -20.40 -8.84
C GLY A 127 6.81 -20.76 -8.68
N ASP A 128 7.61 -20.23 -9.60
CA ASP A 128 9.08 -20.27 -9.53
C ASP A 128 9.59 -19.48 -8.31
N LYS A 129 10.49 -20.09 -7.53
CA LYS A 129 11.11 -19.51 -6.33
C LYS A 129 12.42 -18.77 -6.61
N SER A 130 12.89 -18.76 -7.85
CA SER A 130 14.13 -18.08 -8.26
C SER A 130 13.98 -16.56 -8.28
N ARG A 131 12.79 -16.07 -8.63
CA ARG A 131 12.46 -14.63 -8.78
C ARG A 131 11.00 -14.41 -8.42
N VAL A 132 10.75 -13.94 -7.19
CA VAL A 132 9.39 -13.74 -6.67
C VAL A 132 9.05 -12.26 -6.50
N VAL A 133 7.75 -11.97 -6.37
CA VAL A 133 7.20 -10.66 -5.99
C VAL A 133 6.55 -10.80 -4.62
N GLY A 134 6.86 -9.89 -3.70
CA GLY A 134 6.32 -9.85 -2.35
C GLY A 134 4.98 -9.13 -2.26
N TYR A 135 4.08 -9.64 -1.40
CA TYR A 135 2.74 -9.11 -1.17
C TYR A 135 2.46 -9.01 0.33
N GLY A 136 2.00 -7.84 0.78
CA GLY A 136 1.61 -7.58 2.16
C GLY A 136 0.23 -6.96 2.26
N ALA A 137 -0.60 -7.50 3.16
CA ALA A 137 -1.89 -6.93 3.50
C ALA A 137 -1.84 -6.38 4.94
N PHE A 138 -2.18 -5.10 5.09
CA PHE A 138 -2.13 -4.38 6.36
C PHE A 138 -3.45 -3.66 6.61
N ALA A 139 -3.87 -3.59 7.88
CA ALA A 139 -5.01 -2.79 8.31
C ALA A 139 -4.58 -1.76 9.35
N PHE A 140 -5.20 -0.59 9.31
CA PHE A 140 -4.92 0.51 10.24
C PHE A 140 -6.18 0.82 11.06
N PHE A 141 -6.02 0.92 12.37
CA PHE A 141 -7.11 1.15 13.32
C PHE A 141 -6.79 2.31 14.26
N ASP A 142 -7.79 2.84 14.94
CA ASP A 142 -7.57 3.73 16.08
C ASP A 142 -6.76 2.99 17.16
N ALA A 143 -5.81 3.69 17.79
CA ALA A 143 -5.24 3.21 19.04
C ALA A 143 -6.32 3.25 20.12
N THR A 144 -6.65 2.08 20.65
CA THR A 144 -7.44 1.90 21.88
C THR A 144 -6.67 2.37 23.10
#